data_AF-D4CL39-F1
#
_entry.id   AF-D4CL39-F1
#
_cell.length_a   1.000
_cell.length_b   1.000
_cell.length_c   1.000
_cell.angle_alpha   90.00
_cell.angle_beta   90.00
_cell.angle_gamma   90.00
#
_symmetry.space_group_name_H-M   'P 1'
#
loop_
_entity.id
_entity.type
_entity.pdbx_description
1 polymer ?
#
loop_
_entity_poly.entity_id
_entity_poly.type
_entity_poly.pdbx_seq_one_letter_code
_entity_poly.pdbx_strand_id
1 'polypeptide(L)'
;MLKRWSEIGVGRHWTESVRILCPSREDYGKLQEEFSLLSELTERHGTRYLLSEWRDGSALLQIAVYEDLLKRNAGKRRKLGKLRRICEVYLYRQCHSAAEAADYAGLLLRSYQRRVKKYKENGLWGKEAEGWF
;
A
#
# COMPACT_ATOMS: atom_id res chain seq x y z
N MET A 1 6.89 -13.35 17.39
CA MET A 1 7.76 -12.21 17.75
C MET A 1 7.36 -11.02 16.88
N LEU A 2 6.87 -9.93 17.47
CA LEU A 2 6.42 -8.75 16.73
C LEU A 2 7.63 -7.88 16.36
N LYS A 3 7.83 -7.63 15.06
CA LYS A 3 8.86 -6.72 14.57
C LYS A 3 8.21 -5.51 13.91
N ARG A 4 8.63 -4.29 14.28
CA ARG A 4 8.07 -3.03 13.77
C ARG A 4 9.14 -2.27 12.98
N TRP A 5 8.78 -1.79 11.79
CA TRP A 5 9.71 -1.07 10.92
C TRP A 5 8.95 0.02 10.15
N SER A 6 9.68 1.03 9.67
CA SER A 6 9.11 2.10 8.85
C SER A 6 10.01 2.34 7.64
N GLU A 7 9.42 2.39 6.46
CA GLU A 7 10.13 2.62 5.21
C GLU A 7 9.49 3.78 4.44
N ILE A 8 10.33 4.64 3.85
CA ILE A 8 9.87 5.81 3.10
C ILE A 8 9.08 5.33 1.89
N GLY A 9 7.82 5.77 1.76
CA GLY A 9 6.92 5.39 0.66
C GLY A 9 5.98 4.21 0.97
N VAL A 10 6.36 3.30 1.86
CA VAL A 10 5.55 2.14 2.30
C VAL A 10 4.81 2.43 3.61
N GLY A 11 5.36 3.33 4.44
CA GLY A 11 4.74 3.72 5.70
C GLY A 11 5.18 2.86 6.88
N ARG A 12 4.40 2.88 7.97
CA ARG A 12 4.62 1.99 9.13
C ARG A 12 4.06 0.61 8.83
N HIS A 13 4.85 -0.43 9.09
CA HIS A 13 4.38 -1.79 9.03
C HIS A 13 4.92 -2.60 10.21
N TRP A 14 4.19 -3.64 10.58
CA TRP A 14 4.65 -4.62 11.54
C TRP A 14 4.45 -6.02 11.01
N THR A 15 5.37 -6.90 11.38
CA THR A 15 5.29 -8.31 11.03
C THR A 15 5.25 -9.10 12.31
N GLU A 16 4.29 -9.99 12.40
CA GLU A 16 4.22 -11.01 13.42
C GLU A 16 4.47 -12.37 12.78
N SER A 17 5.11 -13.26 13.53
CA SER A 17 5.37 -14.61 13.06
C SER A 17 4.96 -15.60 14.13
N VAL A 18 4.19 -16.60 13.70
CA VAL A 18 3.59 -17.65 14.52
C VAL A 18 3.91 -18.99 13.87
N ARG A 19 4.25 -20.00 14.68
CA ARG A 19 4.36 -21.37 14.19
C ARG A 19 3.00 -22.04 14.23
N ILE A 20 2.61 -22.65 13.12
CA ILE A 20 1.36 -23.40 12.99
C ILE A 20 1.72 -24.88 12.88
N LEU A 21 0.99 -25.71 13.63
CA LEU A 21 1.07 -27.16 13.51
C LEU A 21 0.55 -27.57 12.13
N CYS A 22 1.37 -28.31 11.40
CA CYS A 22 1.14 -28.71 10.04
C CYS A 22 1.67 -30.15 9.87
N PRO A 23 0.87 -31.15 10.30
CA PRO A 23 1.35 -32.52 10.52
C PRO A 23 1.86 -33.22 9.27
N SER A 24 1.30 -32.87 8.10
CA SER A 24 1.69 -33.45 6.83
C SER A 24 2.07 -32.38 5.81
N ARG A 25 2.81 -32.82 4.79
CA ARG A 25 3.17 -31.96 3.65
C ARG A 25 1.96 -31.64 2.77
N GLU A 26 0.94 -32.49 2.77
CA GLU A 26 -0.32 -32.23 2.07
C GLU A 26 -1.10 -31.10 2.76
N ASP A 27 -1.19 -31.13 4.09
CA ASP A 27 -1.79 -30.05 4.88
C ASP A 27 -1.05 -28.72 4.67
N TYR A 28 0.28 -28.78 4.53
CA TYR A 28 1.09 -27.61 4.22
C TYR A 28 0.72 -27.01 2.86
N GLY A 29 0.55 -27.85 1.84
CA GLY A 29 0.15 -27.40 0.51
C GLY A 29 -1.21 -26.71 0.52
N LYS A 30 -2.20 -27.31 1.19
CA LYS A 30 -3.55 -26.72 1.35
C LYS A 30 -3.50 -25.38 2.06
N LEU A 31 -2.80 -25.30 3.20
CA LEU A 31 -2.64 -24.05 3.94
C LEU A 31 -1.88 -22.99 3.12
N GLN A 32 -0.89 -23.40 2.33
CA GLN A 32 -0.15 -22.47 1.47
C GLN A 32 -1.06 -21.85 0.42
N GLU A 33 -1.95 -22.62 -0.20
CA GLU A 33 -2.96 -22.13 -1.15
C GLU A 33 -3.95 -21.18 -0.46
N GLU A 34 -4.49 -21.57 0.70
CA GLU A 34 -5.44 -20.75 1.46
C GLU A 34 -4.84 -19.41 1.91
N PHE A 35 -3.63 -19.42 2.48
CA PHE A 35 -2.97 -18.17 2.89
C PHE A 35 -2.52 -17.31 1.71
N SER A 36 -2.21 -17.91 0.56
CA SER A 36 -1.93 -17.15 -0.67
C SER A 36 -3.19 -16.44 -1.16
N LEU A 37 -4.31 -17.13 -1.20
CA LEU A 37 -5.61 -16.55 -1.57
C LEU A 37 -6.03 -15.45 -0.57
N LEU A 38 -5.92 -15.72 0.73
CA LEU A 38 -6.23 -14.74 1.76
C LEU A 38 -5.37 -13.48 1.62
N SER A 39 -4.09 -13.64 1.29
CA SER A 39 -3.18 -12.52 1.02
C SER A 39 -3.60 -11.73 -0.19
N GLU A 40 -3.94 -12.37 -1.31
CA GLU A 40 -4.40 -11.67 -2.51
C GLU A 40 -5.64 -10.80 -2.22
N LEU A 41 -6.57 -11.32 -1.41
CA LEU A 41 -7.77 -10.62 -1.01
C LEU A 41 -7.51 -9.47 -0.01
N THR A 42 -6.53 -9.59 0.87
CA THR A 42 -6.33 -8.67 1.99
C THR A 42 -5.13 -7.74 1.86
N GLU A 43 -4.21 -7.97 0.93
CA GLU A 43 -2.99 -7.18 0.74
C GLU A 43 -3.32 -5.74 0.34
N ARG A 44 -4.31 -5.58 -0.54
CA ARG A 44 -4.87 -4.26 -0.90
C ARG A 44 -5.48 -3.54 0.31
N HIS A 45 -5.88 -4.30 1.32
CA HIS A 45 -6.43 -3.77 2.56
C HIS A 45 -5.38 -3.50 3.64
N GLY A 46 -4.13 -3.90 3.40
CA GLY A 46 -3.01 -3.67 4.31
C GLY A 46 -2.62 -4.88 5.15
N THR A 47 -3.05 -6.09 4.80
CA THR A 47 -2.64 -7.32 5.50
C THR A 47 -2.13 -8.34 4.50
N ARG A 48 -0.98 -8.95 4.76
CA ARG A 48 -0.42 -10.02 3.93
C ARG A 48 -0.03 -11.20 4.80
N TYR A 49 -0.28 -12.39 4.30
CA TYR A 49 0.07 -13.66 4.93
C TYR A 49 1.15 -14.36 4.10
N LEU A 50 2.09 -15.00 4.76
CA LEU A 50 3.09 -15.83 4.11
C LEU A 50 3.34 -17.06 4.97
N LEU A 51 2.99 -18.23 4.42
CA LEU A 51 3.35 -19.49 5.03
C LEU A 51 4.67 -19.98 4.41
N SER A 52 5.65 -20.28 5.26
CA SER A 52 6.99 -20.68 4.85
C SER A 52 7.61 -21.70 5.81
N GLU A 53 8.79 -22.23 5.45
CA GLU A 53 9.62 -23.04 6.35
C GLU A 53 8.92 -24.28 6.95
N TRP A 54 8.28 -25.12 6.11
CA TRP A 54 7.74 -26.38 6.61
C TRP A 54 8.86 -27.32 7.06
N ARG A 55 8.88 -27.62 8.36
CA ARG A 55 9.84 -28.52 8.99
C ARG A 55 9.25 -29.14 10.26
N ASP A 56 9.50 -30.44 10.45
CA ASP A 56 9.15 -31.20 11.65
C ASP A 56 7.66 -31.06 12.04
N GLY A 57 6.76 -31.14 11.05
CA GLY A 57 5.32 -31.05 11.29
C GLY A 57 4.82 -29.65 11.68
N SER A 58 5.60 -28.60 11.40
CA SER A 58 5.23 -27.21 11.66
C SER A 58 5.65 -26.30 10.51
N ALA A 59 4.93 -25.19 10.33
CA ALA A 59 5.25 -24.16 9.36
C ALA A 59 5.26 -22.77 10.04
N LEU A 60 6.05 -21.86 9.51
CA LEU A 60 6.09 -20.47 9.96
C LEU A 60 5.08 -19.65 9.16
N LEU A 61 4.02 -19.18 9.82
CA LEU A 61 3.15 -18.14 9.29
C LEU A 61 3.70 -16.77 9.67
N GLN A 62 3.93 -15.93 8.67
CA GLN A 62 4.21 -14.52 8.84
C GLN A 62 2.98 -13.71 8.45
N ILE A 63 2.58 -12.80 9.33
CA ILE A 63 1.48 -11.86 9.13
C ILE A 63 2.11 -10.47 9.07
N ALA A 64 2.09 -9.84 7.90
CA ALA A 64 2.54 -8.48 7.71
C ALA A 64 1.34 -7.54 7.67
N VAL A 65 1.39 -6.47 8.45
CA VAL A 65 0.35 -5.45 8.52
C VAL A 65 0.93 -4.09 8.19
N TYR A 66 0.40 -3.48 7.15
CA TYR A 66 0.75 -2.16 6.64
C TYR A 66 -0.22 -1.14 7.25
N GLU A 67 0.17 -0.49 8.35
CA GLU A 67 -0.68 0.44 9.09
C GLU A 67 -1.19 1.60 8.23
N ASP A 68 -0.38 2.05 7.27
CA ASP A 68 -0.76 3.15 6.39
C ASP A 68 -1.89 2.76 5.44
N LEU A 69 -1.97 1.49 5.02
CA LEU A 69 -3.09 0.96 4.23
C LEU A 69 -4.33 0.75 5.12
N LEU A 70 -4.14 0.21 6.33
CA LEU A 70 -5.24 0.09 7.31
C LEU A 70 -5.83 1.45 7.70
N LYS A 71 -5.00 2.46 7.97
CA LYS A 71 -5.45 3.83 8.30
C LYS A 71 -6.15 4.51 7.12
N ARG A 72 -5.76 4.21 5.88
CA ARG A 72 -6.46 4.66 4.67
C ARG A 72 -7.84 4.01 4.54
N ASN A 73 -7.96 2.71 4.84
CA ASN A 73 -9.21 1.96 4.73
C ASN A 73 -10.19 2.18 5.90
N ALA A 74 -9.68 2.35 7.13
CA ALA A 74 -10.47 2.65 8.31
C ALA A 74 -11.06 4.08 8.33
N GLY A 75 -10.55 4.97 7.46
CA GLY A 75 -10.83 6.40 7.53
C GLY A 75 -11.62 7.03 6.37
N LYS A 76 -11.61 6.49 5.13
CA LYS A 76 -12.37 7.04 3.99
C LYS A 76 -12.19 6.19 2.73
N ARG A 77 -13.30 5.87 2.06
CA ARG A 77 -13.35 5.59 0.61
C ARG A 77 -12.53 6.64 -0.15
N ARG A 78 -11.28 6.34 -0.49
CA ARG A 78 -10.54 7.07 -1.53
C ARG A 78 -10.24 6.06 -2.62
N LYS A 79 -10.86 6.25 -3.79
CA LYS A 79 -10.47 5.53 -5.01
C LYS A 79 -8.96 5.70 -5.15
N LEU A 80 -8.23 4.60 -5.04
CA LEU A 80 -6.80 4.58 -5.34
C LEU A 80 -6.62 4.95 -6.81
N GLY A 81 -6.25 6.20 -7.08
CA GLY A 81 -5.45 6.50 -8.27
C GLY A 81 -4.05 5.95 -8.04
N LYS A 82 -3.40 5.43 -9.09
CA LYS A 82 -1.96 5.09 -9.05
C LYS A 82 -1.18 6.33 -8.60
N LEU A 83 -0.18 6.16 -7.72
CA LEU A 83 0.78 7.22 -7.39
C LEU A 83 1.35 7.80 -8.70
N ARG A 84 1.25 9.12 -8.86
CA ARG A 84 1.73 9.85 -10.05
C ARG A 84 2.88 10.75 -9.65
N ARG A 85 3.82 10.97 -10.57
CA ARG A 85 4.86 11.97 -10.34
C ARG A 85 4.26 13.38 -10.41
N ILE A 86 4.85 14.33 -9.69
CA ILE A 86 4.37 15.72 -9.70
C ILE A 86 4.39 16.27 -11.14
N CYS A 87 5.45 15.96 -11.90
CA CYS A 87 5.55 16.32 -13.31
C CYS A 87 4.44 15.72 -14.18
N GLU A 88 4.04 14.48 -13.93
CA GLU A 88 2.95 13.82 -14.67
C GLU A 88 1.60 14.49 -14.38
N VAL A 89 1.32 14.81 -13.12
CA VAL A 89 0.09 15.52 -12.74
C VAL A 89 0.10 16.95 -13.28
N TYR A 90 1.26 17.61 -13.27
CA TYR A 90 1.44 18.93 -13.86
C TYR A 90 1.14 18.92 -15.37
N LEU A 91 1.72 17.96 -16.10
CA LEU A 91 1.51 17.79 -17.54
C LEU A 91 0.05 17.48 -17.84
N TYR A 92 -0.56 16.55 -17.10
CA TYR A 92 -1.97 16.20 -17.25
C TYR A 92 -2.86 17.43 -17.03
N ARG A 93 -2.57 18.25 -16.02
CA ARG A 93 -3.34 19.48 -15.73
C ARG A 93 -3.31 20.52 -16.85
N GLN A 94 -2.30 20.52 -17.74
CA GLN A 94 -2.26 21.51 -18.84
C GLN A 94 -3.44 21.37 -19.80
N CYS A 95 -3.97 20.16 -19.98
CA CYS A 95 -5.05 19.87 -20.91
C CYS A 95 -6.39 19.57 -20.22
N HIS A 96 -6.44 19.55 -18.89
CA HIS A 96 -7.60 19.11 -18.12
C HIS A 96 -7.95 20.08 -16.99
N SER A 97 -9.18 20.03 -16.50
CA SER A 97 -9.63 20.82 -15.36
C SER A 97 -8.95 20.42 -14.05
N ALA A 98 -9.09 21.24 -13.01
CA ALA A 98 -8.59 20.90 -11.68
C ALA A 98 -9.33 19.70 -11.05
N ALA A 99 -10.60 19.49 -11.40
CA ALA A 99 -11.38 18.34 -10.93
C ALA A 99 -10.88 17.04 -11.56
N GLU A 100 -10.66 17.05 -12.88
CA GLU A 100 -10.12 15.89 -13.61
C GLU A 100 -8.68 15.59 -13.21
N ALA A 101 -7.84 16.60 -13.01
CA ALA A 101 -6.48 16.41 -12.51
C ALA A 101 -6.45 15.86 -11.07
N ALA A 102 -7.42 16.25 -10.23
CA ALA A 102 -7.57 15.69 -8.89
C ALA A 102 -7.95 14.20 -8.94
N ASP A 103 -8.89 13.82 -9.81
CA ASP A 103 -9.29 12.43 -10.00
C ASP A 103 -8.14 11.58 -10.59
N TYR A 104 -7.43 12.12 -11.59
CA TYR A 104 -6.22 11.52 -12.15
C TYR A 104 -5.13 11.27 -11.09
N ALA A 105 -4.99 12.19 -10.14
CA ALA A 105 -4.08 12.08 -9.00
C ALA A 105 -4.62 11.20 -7.86
N GLY A 106 -5.84 10.66 -7.96
CA GLY A 106 -6.47 9.87 -6.89
C GLY A 106 -6.82 10.68 -5.63
N LEU A 107 -7.07 11.99 -5.77
CA LEU A 107 -7.36 12.90 -4.67
C LEU A 107 -8.71 13.59 -4.83
N LEU A 108 -9.28 13.99 -3.68
CA LEU A 108 -10.37 14.96 -3.68
C LEU A 108 -9.86 16.33 -4.13
N LEU A 109 -10.69 17.08 -4.88
CA LEU A 109 -10.34 18.41 -5.42
C LEU A 109 -9.71 19.35 -4.38
N ARG A 110 -10.29 19.45 -3.18
CA ARG A 110 -9.75 20.27 -2.08
C ARG A 110 -8.35 19.83 -1.64
N SER A 111 -8.08 18.52 -1.61
CA SER A 111 -6.76 17.98 -1.23
C SER A 111 -5.74 18.22 -2.34
N TYR A 112 -6.13 17.99 -3.59
CA TYR A 112 -5.33 18.34 -4.76
C TYR A 112 -4.93 19.82 -4.74
N GLN A 113 -5.89 20.73 -4.57
CA GLN A 113 -5.62 22.18 -4.55
C GLN A 113 -4.65 22.58 -3.44
N ARG A 114 -4.79 22.01 -2.23
CA ARG A 114 -3.85 22.27 -1.13
C ARG A 114 -2.44 21.75 -1.44
N ARG A 115 -2.31 20.58 -2.05
CA ARG A 115 -1.01 20.03 -2.47
C ARG A 115 -0.37 20.88 -3.56
N VAL A 116 -1.12 21.23 -4.61
CA VAL A 116 -0.64 22.13 -5.67
C VAL A 116 -0.17 23.47 -5.10
N LYS A 117 -0.94 24.06 -4.17
CA LYS A 117 -0.53 25.30 -3.50
C LYS A 117 0.82 25.14 -2.80
N LYS A 118 0.98 24.09 -1.98
CA LYS A 118 2.23 23.79 -1.28
C LYS A 118 3.41 23.51 -2.24
N TYR A 119 3.18 22.78 -3.33
CA TYR A 119 4.22 22.53 -4.33
C TYR A 119 4.63 23.81 -5.06
N LYS A 120 3.69 24.71 -5.37
CA LYS A 120 4.01 26.04 -5.92
C LYS A 120 4.84 26.87 -4.94
N GLU A 121 4.45 26.90 -3.67
CA GLU A 121 5.19 27.61 -2.60
C GLU A 121 6.63 27.08 -2.47
N ASN A 122 6.84 25.78 -2.67
CA ASN A 122 8.16 25.14 -2.59
C ASN A 122 8.93 25.11 -3.93
N GLY A 123 8.41 25.70 -5.00
CA GLY A 123 9.04 25.64 -6.33
C GLY A 123 9.04 24.25 -7.00
N LEU A 124 8.24 23.32 -6.49
CA LEU A 124 8.16 21.92 -6.94
C LEU A 124 7.00 21.68 -7.93
N TRP A 125 6.26 22.72 -8.34
CA TRP A 125 5.16 22.56 -9.30
C TRP A 125 5.62 22.88 -10.71
N GLY A 126 6.04 21.87 -11.47
CA GLY A 126 6.54 22.04 -12.83
C GLY A 126 6.85 20.72 -13.54
N LYS A 127 7.23 20.80 -14.82
CA LYS A 127 7.56 19.62 -15.66
C LYS A 127 8.83 18.89 -15.20
N GLU A 128 9.75 19.58 -14.55
CA GLU A 128 11.04 19.05 -14.10
C GLU A 128 11.03 18.61 -12.64
N ALA A 129 9.88 18.74 -11.97
CA ALA A 129 9.78 18.41 -10.56
C ALA A 129 9.94 16.91 -10.31
N GLU A 130 11.00 16.55 -9.60
CA GLU A 130 11.20 15.20 -9.07
C GLU A 130 10.39 15.03 -7.77
N GLY A 131 9.56 14.00 -7.74
CA GLY A 131 8.72 13.71 -6.57
C GLY A 131 7.36 13.13 -6.94
N TRP A 132 6.63 12.75 -5.89
CA TRP A 132 5.34 12.08 -6.00
C TRP A 132 4.20 13.00 -5.54
N PHE A 133 3.07 12.89 -6.24
CA PHE A 133 1.89 13.69 -6.03
C PHE A 133 0.90 13.07 -5.04
#